data_AF-A0A4Y2LZA0-F1
#
_entry.id   AF-A0A4Y2LZA0-F1
#
_cell.length_a   1.000
_cell.length_b   1.000
_cell.length_c   1.000
_cell.angle_alpha   90.00
_cell.angle_beta   90.00
_cell.angle_gamma   90.00
#
_symmetry.space_group_name_H-M   'P 1'
#
loop_
_entity.id
_entity.type
_entity.pdbx_description
1 polymer ?
#
loop_
_entity_poly.entity_id
_entity_poly.type
_entity_poly.pdbx_seq_one_letter_code
_entity_poly.pdbx_strand_id
1 'polypeptide(L)'
;MPFFRFRYTYGKPVKGKLNLNASLERYSYSRDKTPVLQETIEIDGCYNYTLNISLIEPDNVYRYRRIMVVANVIEKGTDVQRNATEYLQRQYLPLNLNFNTDQNYRQYYKPGLPYNGRLKVTNPDDSPAAGEPIEICATVSRKRIIFGWLANKKVKYCSNYTSDYKGFIKYTLAPQSTDAESVQLE
;
A
#
# COMPACT_ATOMS: atom_id res chain seq x y z
N MET A 1 -3.43 -11.83 -8.41
CA MET A 1 -4.34 -12.62 -9.27
C MET A 1 -5.58 -12.94 -8.46
N PRO A 2 -6.79 -12.56 -8.93
CA PRO A 2 -8.04 -12.94 -8.27
C PRO A 2 -8.32 -14.44 -8.44
N PHE A 3 -8.79 -15.09 -7.36
CA PHE A 3 -9.10 -16.51 -7.31
C PHE A 3 -10.56 -16.71 -6.91
N PHE A 4 -11.37 -17.28 -7.81
CA PHE A 4 -12.79 -17.51 -7.55
C PHE A 4 -13.08 -19.00 -7.37
N ARG A 5 -13.76 -19.32 -6.26
CA ARG A 5 -14.17 -20.68 -5.91
C ARG A 5 -15.69 -20.76 -5.83
N PHE A 6 -16.29 -21.49 -6.76
CA PHE A 6 -17.73 -21.68 -6.81
C PHE A 6 -18.11 -23.05 -6.27
N ARG A 7 -18.85 -23.05 -5.17
CA ARG A 7 -19.33 -24.27 -4.51
C ARG A 7 -20.79 -24.13 -4.13
N TYR A 8 -21.51 -25.23 -4.27
CA TYR A 8 -22.84 -25.36 -3.70
C TYR A 8 -22.77 -25.29 -2.18
N THR A 9 -23.90 -24.97 -1.56
CA THR A 9 -24.06 -24.98 -0.09
C THR A 9 -23.74 -26.35 0.51
N TYR A 10 -23.92 -27.43 -0.25
CA TYR A 10 -23.58 -28.81 0.11
C TYR A 10 -22.16 -29.25 -0.36
N GLY A 11 -21.31 -28.32 -0.78
CA GLY A 11 -19.86 -28.53 -0.95
C GLY A 11 -19.38 -29.03 -2.31
N LYS A 12 -20.26 -29.43 -3.23
CA LYS A 12 -19.88 -29.85 -4.60
C LYS A 12 -19.51 -28.65 -5.49
N PRO A 13 -18.65 -28.82 -6.51
CA PRO A 13 -18.31 -27.76 -7.46
C PRO A 13 -19.52 -27.38 -8.31
N VAL A 14 -19.70 -26.07 -8.55
CA VAL A 14 -20.78 -25.56 -9.40
C VAL A 14 -20.39 -25.68 -10.86
N LYS A 15 -21.28 -26.26 -11.67
CA LYS A 15 -21.17 -26.26 -13.13
C LYS A 15 -22.06 -25.17 -13.69
N GLY A 16 -21.52 -24.32 -14.54
CA GLY A 16 -22.27 -23.16 -15.00
C GLY A 16 -21.50 -22.26 -15.95
N LYS A 17 -22.13 -21.14 -16.28
CA LYS A 17 -21.58 -20.08 -17.10
C LYS A 17 -21.17 -18.91 -16.20
N LEU A 18 -19.90 -18.53 -16.25
CA LEU A 18 -19.33 -17.42 -15.51
C LEU A 18 -19.17 -16.22 -16.44
N ASN A 19 -19.82 -15.11 -16.11
CA ASN A 19 -19.63 -13.82 -16.73
C ASN A 19 -18.76 -12.96 -15.80
N LEU A 20 -17.54 -12.64 -16.23
CA LEU A 20 -16.60 -11.80 -15.50
C LEU A 20 -16.59 -10.40 -16.11
N ASN A 21 -16.73 -9.39 -15.25
CA ASN A 21 -16.58 -7.99 -15.61
C ASN A 21 -15.47 -7.38 -14.75
N ALA A 22 -14.36 -6.97 -15.37
CA ALA A 22 -13.27 -6.28 -14.69
C ALA A 22 -13.21 -4.82 -15.15
N SER A 23 -13.16 -3.89 -14.20
CA SER A 23 -13.03 -2.46 -14.48
C SER A 23 -12.31 -1.76 -13.34
N LEU A 24 -12.01 -0.47 -13.51
CA LEU A 24 -11.64 0.37 -12.36
C LEU A 24 -12.88 0.68 -11.53
N GLU A 25 -12.70 0.72 -10.21
CA GLU A 25 -13.73 1.16 -9.28
C GLU A 25 -14.16 2.59 -9.63
N ARG A 26 -15.46 2.81 -9.72
CA ARG A 26 -16.02 4.13 -10.00
C ARG A 26 -16.52 4.76 -8.70
N TYR A 27 -16.02 5.94 -8.36
CA TYR A 27 -16.59 6.73 -7.27
C TYR A 27 -18.00 7.20 -7.62
N SER A 28 -18.88 7.31 -6.62
CA SER A 28 -20.29 7.69 -6.81
C SER A 28 -20.47 9.02 -7.55
N TYR A 29 -19.56 9.97 -7.36
CA TYR A 29 -19.56 11.29 -8.00
C TYR A 29 -18.86 11.33 -9.37
N SER A 30 -18.13 10.27 -9.75
CA SER A 30 -17.37 10.22 -10.99
C SER A 30 -18.30 10.01 -12.18
N ARG A 31 -18.19 10.85 -13.21
CA ARG A 31 -18.89 10.66 -14.50
C ARG A 31 -18.05 9.90 -15.53
N ASP A 32 -16.80 9.59 -15.19
CA ASP A 32 -15.87 8.92 -16.08
C ASP A 32 -16.37 7.55 -16.49
N LYS A 33 -16.30 7.27 -17.79
CA LYS A 33 -16.51 5.93 -18.34
C LYS A 33 -15.19 5.18 -18.24
N THR A 34 -15.13 4.19 -17.36
CA THR A 34 -13.99 3.27 -17.28
C THR A 34 -14.22 2.11 -18.25
N PRO A 35 -13.19 1.64 -18.99
CA PRO A 35 -13.33 0.45 -19.80
C PRO A 35 -13.71 -0.74 -18.93
N VAL A 36 -14.57 -1.60 -19.47
CA VAL A 36 -14.97 -2.86 -18.81
C VAL A 36 -14.51 -4.00 -19.70
N LEU A 37 -13.63 -4.84 -19.16
CA LEU A 37 -13.27 -6.10 -19.78
C LEU A 37 -14.33 -7.13 -19.39
N GLN A 38 -15.01 -7.68 -20.39
CA GLN A 38 -16.05 -8.69 -20.20
C GLN A 38 -15.61 -10.01 -20.79
N GLU A 39 -15.67 -11.07 -19.99
CA GLU A 39 -15.35 -12.42 -20.42
C GLU A 39 -16.44 -13.38 -19.98
N THR A 40 -16.69 -14.40 -20.79
CA THR A 40 -17.75 -15.37 -20.58
C THR A 40 -17.19 -16.77 -20.79
N ILE A 41 -17.24 -17.58 -19.75
CA ILE A 41 -16.51 -18.85 -19.69
C ILE A 41 -17.39 -19.92 -19.03
N GLU A 42 -17.32 -21.16 -19.52
CA GLU A 42 -17.93 -22.29 -18.83
C GLU A 42 -17.02 -22.79 -17.71
N ILE A 43 -17.57 -22.95 -16.51
CA ILE A 43 -16.83 -23.35 -15.31
C ILE A 43 -17.33 -24.68 -14.74
N ASP A 44 -16.41 -25.45 -14.19
CA ASP A 44 -16.67 -26.64 -13.36
C ASP A 44 -15.90 -26.48 -12.03
N GLY A 45 -16.44 -25.66 -11.14
CA GLY A 45 -15.86 -25.41 -9.82
C GLY A 45 -15.04 -24.14 -9.70
N CYS A 46 -13.72 -24.20 -9.85
CA CYS A 46 -12.81 -23.07 -9.59
C CYS A 46 -12.24 -22.49 -10.88
N TYR A 47 -12.03 -21.18 -10.91
CA TYR A 47 -11.45 -20.50 -12.07
C TYR A 47 -10.43 -19.45 -11.64
N ASN A 48 -9.26 -19.49 -12.29
CA ASN A 48 -8.19 -18.52 -12.11
C ASN A 48 -8.29 -17.48 -13.21
N TYR A 49 -8.52 -16.22 -12.83
CA TYR A 49 -8.65 -15.15 -13.80
C TYR A 49 -7.37 -14.32 -13.89
N THR A 50 -6.83 -14.17 -15.09
CA THR A 50 -5.65 -13.33 -15.37
C THR A 50 -6.11 -12.05 -16.05
N LEU A 51 -5.96 -10.93 -15.35
CA LEU A 51 -6.39 -9.62 -15.83
C LEU A 51 -5.20 -8.85 -16.42
N ASN A 52 -5.32 -8.42 -17.67
CA ASN A 52 -4.39 -7.46 -18.27
C ASN A 52 -4.84 -6.02 -17.95
N ILE A 53 -4.11 -5.37 -17.04
CA ILE A 53 -4.47 -4.04 -16.52
C ILE A 53 -4.41 -2.97 -17.63
N SER A 54 -3.53 -3.13 -18.63
CA SER A 54 -3.39 -2.16 -19.72
C SER A 54 -4.65 -2.03 -20.58
N LEU A 55 -5.55 -3.02 -20.56
CA LEU A 55 -6.83 -2.97 -21.29
C LEU A 55 -7.88 -2.12 -20.58
N ILE A 56 -7.82 -2.05 -19.25
CA ILE A 56 -8.76 -1.25 -18.43
C ILE A 56 -8.18 0.10 -18.03
N GLU A 57 -6.87 0.28 -18.12
CA GLU A 57 -6.20 1.55 -17.87
C GLU A 57 -4.92 1.71 -18.72
N PRO A 58 -5.04 2.15 -19.99
CA PRO A 58 -3.88 2.32 -20.87
C PRO A 58 -3.02 3.53 -20.47
N ASP A 59 -3.62 4.63 -20.03
CA ASP A 59 -2.93 5.92 -19.84
C ASP A 59 -2.47 6.20 -18.40
N ASN A 60 -2.68 5.25 -17.47
CA ASN A 60 -2.32 5.37 -16.05
C ASN A 60 -2.92 6.61 -15.31
N VAL A 61 -3.97 7.21 -15.88
CA VAL A 61 -4.63 8.44 -15.38
C VAL A 61 -5.38 8.20 -14.07
N TYR A 62 -5.96 7.00 -13.92
CA TYR A 62 -6.82 6.62 -12.82
C TYR A 62 -6.16 5.66 -11.85
N ARG A 63 -4.83 5.69 -11.80
CA ARG A 63 -3.98 4.74 -11.09
C ARG A 63 -4.30 4.56 -9.61
N TYR A 64 -5.00 5.51 -9.01
CA TYR A 64 -5.40 5.56 -7.58
C TYR A 64 -6.70 4.82 -7.28
N ARG A 65 -7.47 4.50 -8.31
CA ARG A 65 -8.70 3.71 -8.15
C ARG A 65 -8.34 2.27 -7.81
N ARG A 66 -9.23 1.53 -7.16
CA ARG A 66 -9.06 0.07 -7.02
C ARG A 66 -9.48 -0.61 -8.32
N ILE A 67 -9.00 -1.82 -8.55
CA ILE A 67 -9.56 -2.67 -9.61
C ILE A 67 -10.76 -3.38 -9.01
N MET A 68 -11.89 -3.33 -9.70
CA MET A 68 -13.12 -4.00 -9.32
C MET A 68 -13.36 -5.17 -10.29
N VAL A 69 -13.53 -6.36 -9.75
CA VAL A 69 -13.86 -7.57 -10.52
C VAL A 69 -15.21 -8.08 -10.05
N VAL A 70 -16.18 -8.13 -10.94
CA VAL A 70 -17.53 -8.64 -10.69
C VAL A 70 -17.66 -9.98 -11.41
N ALA A 71 -17.88 -11.04 -10.65
CA ALA A 71 -18.17 -12.38 -11.15
C ALA A 71 -19.66 -12.65 -11.02
N ASN A 72 -20.33 -12.93 -12.13
CA ASN A 72 -21.72 -13.40 -12.14
C ASN A 72 -21.76 -14.84 -12.67
N VAL A 73 -22.17 -15.79 -11.84
CA VAL A 73 -22.28 -17.20 -12.19
C VAL A 73 -23.74 -17.58 -12.38
N ILE A 74 -24.01 -18.22 -13.51
CA ILE A 74 -25.30 -18.82 -13.86
C ILE A 74 -25.14 -20.33 -13.79
N GLU A 75 -25.84 -20.96 -12.85
CA GLU A 75 -25.80 -22.41 -12.67
C GLU A 75 -26.47 -23.15 -13.85
N LYS A 76 -25.80 -24.21 -14.35
CA LYS A 76 -26.35 -25.08 -15.38
C LYS A 76 -27.38 -26.04 -14.77
N GLY A 77 -28.66 -25.77 -14.99
CA GLY A 77 -29.79 -26.65 -14.65
C GLY A 77 -30.89 -25.98 -13.85
N THR A 78 -30.55 -25.00 -13.00
CA THR A 78 -31.52 -24.22 -12.21
C THR A 78 -31.64 -22.77 -12.69
N ASP A 79 -30.71 -22.32 -13.56
CA ASP A 79 -30.55 -20.93 -14.03
C ASP A 79 -30.42 -19.89 -12.90
N VAL A 80 -30.08 -20.34 -11.69
CA VAL A 80 -29.85 -19.47 -10.54
C VAL A 80 -28.59 -18.64 -10.79
N GLN A 81 -28.72 -17.33 -10.59
CA GLN A 81 -27.63 -16.37 -10.74
C GLN A 81 -27.07 -15.96 -9.38
N ARG A 82 -25.75 -15.91 -9.27
CA ARG A 82 -25.04 -15.40 -8.09
C ARG A 82 -23.92 -14.48 -8.51
N ASN A 83 -23.91 -13.29 -7.93
CA ASN A 83 -22.85 -12.30 -8.12
C ASN A 83 -21.92 -12.24 -6.92
N ALA A 84 -20.64 -12.01 -7.19
CA ALA A 84 -19.62 -11.68 -6.21
C ALA A 84 -18.75 -10.55 -6.77
N THR A 85 -18.37 -9.61 -5.91
CA THR A 85 -17.51 -8.49 -6.29
C THR A 85 -16.26 -8.53 -5.41
N GLU A 86 -15.10 -8.44 -6.03
CA GLU A 86 -13.80 -8.35 -5.38
C GLU A 86 -13.12 -7.03 -5.74
N TYR A 87 -12.50 -6.40 -4.75
CA TYR A 87 -11.73 -5.17 -4.94
C TYR A 87 -10.24 -5.46 -4.72
N LEU A 88 -9.43 -5.19 -5.73
CA LEU A 88 -7.99 -5.30 -5.66
C LEU A 88 -7.39 -3.91 -5.49
N GLN A 89 -6.73 -3.70 -4.37
CA GLN A 89 -6.04 -2.45 -4.07
C GLN A 89 -4.76 -2.36 -4.89
N ARG A 90 -4.46 -1.15 -5.37
CA ARG A 90 -3.24 -0.87 -6.11
C ARG A 90 -2.29 -0.11 -5.21
N GLN A 91 -1.06 -0.60 -5.17
CA GLN A 91 0.01 -0.06 -4.33
C GLN A 91 1.08 0.50 -5.27
N TYR A 92 1.51 1.73 -4.99
CA TYR A 92 2.49 2.45 -5.81
C TYR A 92 3.90 2.25 -5.33
N LEU A 93 4.04 2.11 -4.02
CA LEU A 93 5.31 1.91 -3.37
C LEU A 93 5.51 0.40 -3.21
N PRO A 94 6.71 -0.09 -3.53
CA PRO A 94 7.04 -1.50 -3.31
C PRO A 94 7.05 -1.85 -1.82
N LEU A 95 7.28 -0.86 -0.96
CA LEU A 95 7.39 -1.00 0.49
C LEU A 95 6.59 0.09 1.19
N ASN A 96 6.01 -0.27 2.33
CA ASN A 96 5.37 0.63 3.26
C ASN A 96 6.30 0.88 4.45
N LEU A 97 6.55 2.17 4.75
CA LEU A 97 7.43 2.62 5.81
C LEU A 97 6.61 3.29 6.91
N ASN A 98 6.74 2.82 8.15
CA ASN A 98 6.02 3.37 9.29
C ASN A 98 6.98 3.63 10.46
N PHE A 99 7.13 4.90 10.86
CA PHE A 99 7.92 5.31 12.02
C PHE A 99 7.17 5.17 13.35
N ASN A 100 5.84 5.06 13.31
CA ASN A 100 4.98 5.05 14.50
C ASN A 100 4.67 3.62 14.93
N THR A 101 5.70 2.89 15.34
CA THR A 101 5.63 1.43 15.55
C THR A 101 5.64 0.99 17.00
N ASP A 102 6.04 1.89 17.90
CA ASP A 102 6.16 1.64 19.33
C ASP A 102 5.10 2.41 20.12
N GLN A 103 4.60 1.81 21.19
CA GLN A 103 3.83 2.53 22.23
C GLN A 103 4.67 3.64 22.89
N ASN A 104 5.99 3.51 22.85
CA ASN A 104 6.97 4.50 23.32
C ASN A 104 7.47 5.42 22.20
N TYR A 105 6.81 5.48 21.03
CA TYR A 105 7.14 6.45 20.00
C TYR A 105 7.01 7.86 20.58
N ARG A 106 8.15 8.48 20.89
CA ARG A 106 8.20 9.85 21.40
C ARG A 106 8.23 10.77 20.19
N GLN A 107 7.12 11.43 19.90
CA GLN A 107 7.06 12.50 18.91
C GLN A 107 8.00 13.69 19.23
N TYR A 108 8.59 13.71 20.44
CA TYR A 108 9.43 14.79 20.92
C TYR A 108 10.90 14.38 20.96
N TYR A 109 11.70 15.16 20.26
CA TYR A 109 13.15 15.13 20.33
C TYR A 109 13.64 15.94 21.54
N LYS A 110 14.61 15.42 22.29
CA LYS A 110 15.26 16.15 23.40
C LYS A 110 16.66 16.60 22.96
N PRO A 111 16.92 17.92 22.85
CA PRO A 111 18.24 18.43 22.51
C PRO A 111 19.33 17.93 23.47
N GLY A 112 20.51 17.67 22.92
CA GLY A 112 21.65 17.12 23.67
C GLY A 112 21.60 15.61 23.93
N LEU A 113 20.50 14.92 23.57
CA LEU A 113 20.40 13.46 23.69
C LEU A 113 20.26 12.80 22.31
N PRO A 114 20.78 11.57 22.14
CA PRO A 114 20.52 10.79 20.94
C PRO A 114 19.05 10.38 20.91
N TYR A 115 18.48 10.32 19.70
CA TYR A 115 17.10 9.88 19.50
C TYR A 115 17.08 8.51 18.86
N ASN A 116 16.58 7.54 19.62
CA ASN A 116 16.47 6.15 19.20
C ASN A 116 15.04 5.91 18.74
N GLY A 117 14.88 5.50 17.47
CA GLY A 117 13.58 5.20 16.88
C GLY A 117 13.54 3.83 16.25
N ARG A 118 12.31 3.39 15.96
CA ARG A 118 12.03 2.16 15.21
C ARG A 118 11.19 2.47 13.98
N LEU A 119 11.65 1.97 12.84
CA LEU A 119 10.93 1.99 11.58
C LEU A 119 10.47 0.57 11.26
N LYS A 120 9.21 0.41 10.86
CA LYS A 120 8.68 -0.86 10.34
C LYS A 120 8.54 -0.74 8.83
N VAL A 121 9.11 -1.72 8.15
CA VAL A 121 9.13 -1.91 6.71
C VAL A 121 8.26 -3.12 6.42
N THR A 122 7.19 -2.91 5.66
CA THR A 122 6.29 -3.99 5.24
C THR A 122 6.14 -3.99 3.73
N ASN A 123 5.86 -5.17 3.21
CA ASN A 123 5.40 -5.36 1.85
C ASN A 123 3.99 -4.76 1.68
N PRO A 124 3.50 -4.65 0.43
CA PRO A 124 2.19 -4.08 0.16
C PRO A 124 1.01 -4.92 0.67
N ASP A 125 1.26 -6.17 1.07
CA ASP A 125 0.32 -7.10 1.70
C ASP A 125 0.42 -7.11 3.24
N ASP A 126 1.09 -6.10 3.82
CA ASP A 126 1.38 -5.93 5.24
C ASP A 126 2.31 -7.00 5.85
N SER A 127 2.85 -7.92 5.04
CA SER A 127 3.87 -8.87 5.49
C SER A 127 5.20 -8.15 5.78
N PRO A 128 6.02 -8.62 6.74
CA PRO A 128 7.30 -7.99 7.05
C PRO A 128 8.28 -8.09 5.88
N ALA A 129 8.87 -6.96 5.48
CA ALA A 129 9.87 -6.91 4.43
C ALA A 129 11.27 -7.02 5.04
N ALA A 130 11.87 -8.21 4.97
CA ALA A 130 13.15 -8.53 5.61
C ALA A 130 14.34 -8.36 4.65
N GLY A 131 15.47 -7.85 5.16
CA GLY A 131 16.69 -7.68 4.37
C GLY A 131 16.67 -6.50 3.40
N GLU A 132 15.68 -5.61 3.49
CA GLU A 132 15.54 -4.47 2.59
C GLU A 132 16.50 -3.35 2.99
N PRO A 133 17.33 -2.83 2.06
CA PRO A 133 18.18 -1.68 2.30
C PRO A 133 17.33 -0.41 2.29
N ILE A 134 17.30 0.32 3.41
CA ILE A 134 16.55 1.56 3.58
C ILE A 134 17.50 2.66 4.01
N GLU A 135 17.45 3.80 3.30
CA GLU A 135 18.10 5.03 3.74
C GLU A 135 17.11 5.82 4.61
N ILE A 136 17.54 6.21 5.81
CA ILE A 136 16.76 7.09 6.69
C ILE A 136 17.48 8.43 6.76
N CYS A 137 16.75 9.50 6.44
CA CYS A 137 17.27 10.85 6.46
C CYS A 137 16.60 11.70 7.54
N ALA A 138 17.41 12.42 8.31
CA ALA A 138 16.95 13.41 9.28
C ALA A 138 17.30 14.82 8.80
N THR A 139 16.29 15.64 8.57
CA THR A 139 16.43 17.06 8.28
C THR A 139 16.24 17.87 9.56
N VAL A 140 17.31 18.52 10.02
CA VAL A 140 17.34 19.33 11.24
C VAL A 140 17.26 20.80 10.86
N SER A 141 16.22 21.48 11.32
CA SER A 141 16.07 22.92 11.18
C SER A 141 16.63 23.62 12.41
N ARG A 142 17.55 24.56 12.20
CA ARG A 142 18.24 25.31 13.25
C ARG A 142 17.96 26.79 13.13
N LYS A 143 17.78 27.44 14.27
CA LYS A 143 17.48 28.87 14.36
C LYS A 143 18.40 29.51 15.38
N ARG A 144 19.22 30.48 14.95
CA ARG A 144 20.17 31.21 15.81
C ARG A 144 20.07 32.70 15.56
N ILE A 145 20.35 33.50 16.59
CA ILE A 145 20.53 34.95 16.47
C ILE A 145 22.02 35.22 16.35
N ILE A 146 22.44 35.88 15.27
CA ILE A 146 23.84 36.21 14.99
C ILE A 146 23.90 37.73 14.77
N PHE A 147 24.64 38.45 15.62
CA PHE A 147 24.78 39.92 15.56
C PHE A 147 23.44 40.68 15.41
N GLY A 148 22.41 40.25 16.13
CA GLY A 148 21.08 40.87 16.10
C GLY A 148 20.16 40.41 14.96
N TRP A 149 20.63 39.57 14.04
CA TRP A 149 19.85 39.03 12.92
C TRP A 149 19.48 37.56 13.11
N LEU A 150 18.30 37.18 12.64
CA LEU A 150 17.83 35.80 12.69
C LEU A 150 18.41 34.98 11.52
N ALA A 151 19.21 33.97 11.84
CA ALA A 151 19.76 33.03 10.88
C ALA A 151 19.06 31.66 10.98
N ASN A 152 18.53 31.20 9.85
CA ASN A 152 17.92 29.88 9.71
C ASN A 152 18.85 28.96 8.89
N LYS A 153 19.09 27.73 9.36
CA LYS A 153 19.88 26.74 8.64
C LYS A 153 19.18 25.38 8.69
N LYS A 154 19.09 24.70 7.55
CA LYS A 154 18.64 23.31 7.47
C LYS A 154 19.82 22.42 7.14
N VAL A 155 19.95 21.31 7.85
CA VAL A 155 21.00 20.30 7.61
C VAL A 155 20.35 18.93 7.50
N LYS A 156 20.70 18.19 6.44
CA LYS A 156 20.20 16.83 6.20
C LYS A 156 21.29 15.81 6.51
N TYR A 157 20.96 14.80 7.30
CA TYR A 157 21.83 13.68 7.65
C TYR A 157 21.16 12.39 7.21
N CYS A 158 21.83 11.59 6.37
CA CYS A 158 21.29 10.31 5.90
C CYS A 158 22.16 9.15 6.38
N SER A 159 21.54 8.01 6.64
CA SER A 159 22.23 6.79 7.05
C SER A 159 21.52 5.58 6.49
N ASN A 160 22.30 4.61 6.03
CA ASN A 160 21.79 3.38 5.44
C ASN A 160 21.60 2.33 6.53
N TYR A 161 20.47 1.64 6.44
CA TYR A 161 20.07 0.57 7.34
C TYR A 161 19.53 -0.62 6.54
N THR A 162 19.41 -1.76 7.20
CA THR A 162 18.81 -2.96 6.63
C THR A 162 17.76 -3.50 7.59
N SER A 163 16.60 -3.86 7.07
CA SER A 163 15.51 -4.40 7.89
C SER A 163 15.81 -5.80 8.43
N ASP A 164 15.39 -6.06 9.67
CA ASP A 164 15.50 -7.38 10.28
C ASP A 164 14.47 -8.38 9.71
N TYR A 165 14.52 -9.63 10.20
CA TYR A 165 13.59 -10.69 9.78
C TYR A 165 12.11 -10.40 10.09
N LYS A 166 11.81 -9.41 10.93
CA LYS A 166 10.46 -8.93 11.24
C LYS A 166 10.13 -7.61 10.52
N GLY A 167 10.99 -7.15 9.62
CA GLY A 167 10.84 -5.90 8.91
C GLY A 167 11.08 -4.67 9.78
N PHE A 168 11.78 -4.77 10.91
CA PHE A 168 12.10 -3.61 11.75
C PHE A 168 13.52 -3.11 11.52
N ILE A 169 13.66 -1.78 11.56
CA ILE A 169 14.92 -1.07 11.57
C ILE A 169 15.00 -0.26 12.86
N LYS A 170 16.08 -0.45 13.62
CA LYS A 170 16.42 0.39 14.77
C LYS A 170 17.42 1.43 14.31
N TYR A 171 17.04 2.71 14.35
CA TYR A 171 17.91 3.82 13.96
C TYR A 171 18.20 4.72 15.15
N THR A 172 19.33 5.41 15.10
CA THR A 172 19.75 6.37 16.11
C THR A 172 20.16 7.66 15.45
N LEU A 173 19.52 8.77 15.80
CA LEU A 173 19.94 10.09 15.40
C LEU A 173 20.92 10.65 16.41
N ALA A 174 22.03 11.17 15.92
CA ALA A 174 23.03 11.82 16.75
C ALA A 174 22.42 13.03 17.51
N PRO A 175 22.92 13.33 18.73
CA PRO A 175 22.50 14.49 19.49
C PRO A 175 22.61 15.78 18.66
N GLN A 176 21.51 16.52 18.59
CA GLN A 176 21.45 17.86 18.02
C GLN A 176 21.64 18.90 19.12
N SER A 177 22.25 20.01 18.74
CA SER A 177 22.45 21.16 19.61
C SER A 177 21.13 21.86 19.95
N THR A 178 21.14 22.69 21.00
CA THR A 178 19.94 23.35 21.55
C THR A 178 19.28 24.36 20.62
N ASP A 179 19.96 24.80 19.57
CA ASP A 179 19.42 25.63 18.50
C ASP A 179 18.62 24.86 17.44
N ALA A 180 18.54 23.53 17.57
CA ALA A 180 17.65 22.72 16.74
C ALA A 180 16.19 22.97 17.15
N GLU A 181 15.41 23.51 16.23
CA GLU A 181 14.00 23.82 16.41
C GLU A 181 13.12 22.61 16.07
N SER A 182 13.47 21.89 15.01
CA SER A 182 12.74 20.70 14.58
C SER A 182 13.64 19.68 13.89
N VAL A 183 13.23 18.42 13.97
CA VAL A 183 13.83 17.29 13.27
C VAL A 183 12.73 16.57 12.50
N GLN A 184 12.89 16.48 11.18
CA GLN A 184 11.98 15.77 10.30
C GLN A 184 12.67 14.52 9.77
N LEU A 185 11.98 13.38 9.82
CA LEU A 185 12.46 12.10 9.30
C LEU A 185 11.76 11.76 7.99
N GLU A 186 12.55 11.28 7.04
CA GLU A 186 12.14 10.83 5.70
C GLU A 186 12.81 9.50 5.38
#